data_AF-A0A2P6PBR1-F1
#
_entry.id   AF-A0A2P6PBR1-F1
#
_cell.length_a   1.000
_cell.length_b   1.000
_cell.length_c   1.000
_cell.angle_alpha   90.00
_cell.angle_beta   90.00
_cell.angle_gamma   90.00
#
_symmetry.space_group_name_H-M   'P 1'
#
loop_
_entity.id
_entity.type
_entity.pdbx_description
1 polymer ?
#
loop_
_entity_poly.entity_id
_entity_poly.type
_entity_poly.pdbx_seq_one_letter_code
_entity_poly.pdbx_strand_id
1 'polypeptide(L)'
;MMLHFRKFLRLLQSACKLLYPKNLVHFYPLASCLKGTTSIECNNEGVYFVEARVKCQLLGFLKQPNPKLFNQFMAKHNSKTAQLALGTCVLLVQISVFNCGGIVVAISPLHKIADGTSLHTFVCFWAAINHGEYHQLVLPTFNGATLLLTKDLSAMHNFMGPIPTQTLTTRMFMFNVSKMASLKAEIGSRSQKFTPTNG
;
A
#
# COMPACT_ATOMS: atom_id res chain seq x y z
N MET A 1 1.96 -30.68 -5.63
CA MET A 1 1.56 -29.25 -5.72
C MET A 1 0.97 -28.69 -4.43
N MET A 2 0.01 -29.36 -3.77
CA MET A 2 -0.65 -28.87 -2.55
C MET A 2 0.27 -28.70 -1.31
N LEU A 3 1.32 -29.54 -1.16
CA LEU A 3 2.26 -29.47 -0.05
C LEU A 3 3.20 -28.25 -0.12
N HIS A 4 3.70 -27.93 -1.32
CA HIS A 4 4.52 -26.75 -1.58
C HIS A 4 3.70 -25.46 -1.41
N PHE A 5 2.43 -25.47 -1.83
CA PHE A 5 1.50 -24.35 -1.64
C PHE A 5 1.22 -24.08 -0.15
N ARG A 6 0.97 -25.13 0.66
CA ARG A 6 0.84 -24.97 2.12
C ARG A 6 2.14 -24.51 2.78
N LYS A 7 3.30 -24.78 2.19
CA LYS A 7 4.60 -24.30 2.68
C LYS A 7 4.82 -22.82 2.30
N PHE A 8 4.45 -22.42 1.08
CA PHE A 8 4.48 -21.03 0.61
C PHE A 8 3.49 -20.13 1.32
N LEU A 9 2.24 -20.58 1.50
CA LEU A 9 1.24 -19.86 2.28
C LEU A 9 1.65 -19.80 3.76
N ARG A 10 2.24 -20.87 4.32
CA ARG A 10 2.87 -20.81 5.65
C ARG A 10 4.09 -19.91 5.68
N LEU A 11 4.86 -19.76 4.61
CA LEU A 11 5.98 -18.83 4.52
C LEU A 11 5.47 -17.39 4.43
N LEU A 12 4.42 -17.09 3.64
CA LEU A 12 3.78 -15.77 3.60
C LEU A 12 3.04 -15.45 4.90
N GLN A 13 2.38 -16.42 5.52
CA GLN A 13 1.80 -16.26 6.85
C GLN A 13 2.90 -16.14 7.91
N SER A 14 4.00 -16.87 7.81
CA SER A 14 5.15 -16.74 8.70
C SER A 14 5.93 -15.46 8.46
N ALA A 15 5.94 -14.93 7.24
CA ALA A 15 6.42 -13.62 6.84
C ALA A 15 5.54 -12.52 7.43
N CYS A 16 4.23 -12.77 7.47
CA CYS A 16 3.28 -11.95 8.20
C CYS A 16 3.36 -12.21 9.72
N LYS A 17 3.93 -13.33 10.18
CA LYS A 17 4.39 -13.49 11.58
C LYS A 17 5.80 -12.90 11.79
N LEU A 18 6.51 -12.52 10.73
CA LEU A 18 7.57 -11.51 10.78
C LEU A 18 6.96 -10.09 10.77
N LEU A 19 5.65 -9.96 10.52
CA LEU A 19 4.85 -8.78 10.91
C LEU A 19 4.34 -8.86 12.36
N TYR A 20 4.79 -9.85 13.14
CA TYR A 20 4.56 -9.94 14.58
C TYR A 20 5.54 -9.01 15.32
N PRO A 21 5.19 -8.43 16.47
CA PRO A 21 5.96 -7.40 17.21
C PRO A 21 7.48 -7.57 17.23
N LYS A 22 7.99 -8.80 17.31
CA LYS A 22 9.43 -9.09 17.41
C LYS A 22 10.23 -8.91 16.11
N ASN A 23 9.58 -8.74 14.96
CA ASN A 23 10.23 -8.71 13.64
C ASN A 23 9.89 -7.43 12.84
N LEU A 24 8.81 -6.72 13.19
CA LEU A 24 8.55 -5.34 12.78
C LEU A 24 9.40 -4.33 13.56
N VAL A 25 10.49 -4.73 14.22
CA VAL A 25 11.36 -3.80 14.97
C VAL A 25 11.73 -2.59 14.10
N HIS A 26 11.94 -2.82 12.81
CA HIS A 26 12.27 -1.77 11.87
C HIS A 26 11.07 -1.01 11.33
N PHE A 27 9.85 -1.57 11.28
CA PHE A 27 8.64 -0.87 10.81
C PHE A 27 7.56 -0.81 11.91
N TYR A 28 7.99 -0.62 13.16
CA TYR A 28 7.13 -0.71 14.33
C TYR A 28 5.90 0.21 14.29
N PRO A 29 5.90 1.40 13.65
CA PRO A 29 4.69 2.20 13.52
C PRO A 29 3.65 1.57 12.61
N LEU A 30 4.01 0.65 11.70
CA LEU A 30 3.02 -0.06 10.90
C LEU A 30 2.30 -1.15 11.72
N ALA A 31 2.87 -1.57 12.85
CA ALA A 31 2.28 -2.53 13.78
C ALA A 31 1.37 -1.89 14.82
N SER A 32 1.03 -0.62 14.66
CA SER A 32 0.47 0.21 15.73
C SER A 32 -0.95 0.67 15.43
N CYS A 33 -1.63 1.15 16.46
CA CYS A 33 -2.95 1.74 16.31
C CYS A 33 -2.88 3.28 16.33
N LEU A 34 -3.69 3.95 15.52
CA LEU A 34 -3.90 5.39 15.64
C LEU A 34 -4.64 5.69 16.95
N LYS A 35 -4.12 6.66 17.71
CA LYS A 35 -4.71 7.19 18.93
C LYS A 35 -5.10 8.65 18.71
N GLY A 36 -6.40 8.92 18.72
CA GLY A 36 -6.93 10.22 18.32
C GLY A 36 -6.69 10.50 16.83
N THR A 37 -6.33 11.74 16.49
CA THR A 37 -6.19 12.17 15.08
C THR A 37 -4.74 12.29 14.60
N THR A 38 -3.78 12.39 15.51
CA THR A 38 -2.39 12.82 15.26
C THR A 38 -1.32 11.91 15.87
N SER A 39 -1.69 10.97 16.73
CA SER A 39 -0.72 10.15 17.46
C SER A 39 -0.90 8.66 17.18
N ILE A 40 0.17 7.92 17.41
CA ILE A 40 0.24 6.47 17.22
C ILE A 40 0.49 5.83 18.58
N GLU A 41 -0.31 4.82 18.92
CA GLU A 41 -0.12 3.94 20.07
C GLU A 41 0.56 2.65 19.60
N CYS A 42 1.85 2.53 19.93
CA CYS A 42 2.66 1.36 19.59
C CYS A 42 2.37 0.19 20.53
N ASN A 43 1.16 -0.39 20.42
CA ASN A 43 0.72 -1.55 21.21
C ASN A 43 0.91 -2.90 20.49
N ASN A 44 1.44 -2.89 19.27
CA ASN A 44 1.65 -4.07 18.41
C ASN A 44 0.38 -4.79 17.93
N GLU A 45 -0.79 -4.14 18.02
CA GLU A 45 -2.08 -4.69 17.58
C GLU A 45 -2.54 -4.15 16.22
N GLY A 46 -1.74 -3.29 15.60
CA GLY A 46 -2.11 -2.42 14.49
C GLY A 46 -2.07 -3.01 13.08
N VAL A 47 -1.72 -4.29 12.94
CA VAL A 47 -1.76 -4.98 11.64
C VAL A 47 -3.05 -5.79 11.54
N TYR A 48 -3.91 -5.41 10.61
CA TYR A 48 -5.08 -6.20 10.26
C TYR A 48 -4.79 -7.08 9.05
N PHE A 49 -4.77 -8.39 9.27
CA PHE A 49 -4.44 -9.40 8.27
C PHE A 49 -5.67 -10.24 7.88
N VAL A 50 -5.91 -10.36 6.57
CA VAL A 50 -7.02 -11.17 6.02
C VAL A 50 -6.48 -12.16 4.99
N GLU A 51 -6.95 -13.41 5.07
CA GLU A 51 -6.80 -14.39 4.02
C GLU A 51 -8.14 -14.64 3.33
N ALA A 52 -8.16 -14.59 2.00
CA ALA A 52 -9.35 -14.81 1.18
C ALA A 52 -9.10 -15.87 0.11
N ARG A 53 -10.16 -16.60 -0.25
CA ARG A 53 -10.16 -17.55 -1.38
C ARG A 53 -11.00 -17.00 -2.52
N VAL A 54 -10.41 -16.97 -3.71
CA VAL A 54 -11.05 -16.46 -4.92
C VAL A 54 -11.38 -17.64 -5.83
N LYS A 55 -12.68 -17.86 -6.05
CA LYS A 55 -13.22 -18.99 -6.82
C LYS A 55 -13.12 -18.79 -8.34
N CYS A 56 -12.02 -18.23 -8.83
CA CYS A 56 -11.72 -18.11 -10.25
C CYS A 56 -10.22 -18.28 -10.51
N GLN A 57 -9.81 -18.22 -11.79
CA GLN A 57 -8.39 -18.23 -12.17
C GLN A 57 -7.85 -16.79 -12.25
N LEU A 58 -6.63 -16.58 -11.76
CA LEU A 58 -5.97 -15.28 -11.80
C LEU A 58 -5.80 -14.76 -13.23
N LEU A 59 -5.46 -15.63 -14.18
CA LEU A 59 -5.35 -15.23 -15.60
C LEU A 59 -6.68 -14.71 -16.15
N GLY A 60 -7.80 -15.34 -15.77
CA GLY A 60 -9.13 -14.86 -16.15
C GLY A 60 -9.42 -13.46 -15.61
N PHE A 61 -9.00 -13.20 -14.38
CA PHE A 61 -9.11 -11.87 -13.75
C PHE A 61 -8.25 -10.80 -14.45
N LEU A 62 -7.00 -11.15 -14.82
CA LEU A 62 -6.06 -10.22 -15.46
C LEU A 62 -6.37 -9.92 -16.93
N LYS A 63 -7.09 -10.81 -17.64
CA LYS A 63 -7.47 -10.60 -19.05
C LYS A 63 -8.43 -9.43 -19.24
N GLN A 64 -9.33 -9.20 -18.28
CA GLN A 64 -10.29 -8.10 -18.31
C GLN A 64 -10.29 -7.40 -16.95
N PRO A 65 -9.26 -6.58 -16.67
CA PRO A 65 -9.12 -5.91 -15.39
C PRO A 65 -10.28 -4.92 -15.22
N ASN A 66 -11.19 -5.23 -14.31
CA ASN A 66 -12.27 -4.35 -13.92
C ASN A 66 -11.87 -3.61 -12.63
N PRO A 67 -11.65 -2.28 -12.69
CA PRO A 67 -11.24 -1.51 -11.51
C PRO A 67 -12.18 -1.67 -10.32
N LYS A 68 -13.47 -1.93 -10.56
CA LYS A 68 -14.46 -2.12 -9.50
C LYS A 68 -14.19 -3.38 -8.66
N LEU A 69 -13.54 -4.38 -9.25
CA LEU A 69 -13.20 -5.63 -8.56
C LEU A 69 -11.95 -5.49 -7.68
N PHE A 70 -11.09 -4.50 -7.91
CA PHE A 70 -9.91 -4.29 -7.05
C PHE A 70 -10.28 -4.02 -5.59
N ASN A 71 -11.42 -3.37 -5.36
CA ASN A 71 -11.93 -3.12 -4.01
C ASN A 71 -12.23 -4.42 -3.22
N GLN A 72 -12.48 -5.55 -3.91
CA GLN A 72 -12.70 -6.85 -3.25
C GLN A 72 -11.40 -7.48 -2.71
N PHE A 73 -10.24 -7.02 -3.20
CA PHE A 73 -8.94 -7.42 -2.69
C PHE A 73 -8.48 -6.57 -1.51
N MET A 74 -9.24 -5.53 -1.15
CA MET A 74 -8.95 -4.72 0.02
C MET A 74 -9.83 -5.15 1.19
N ALA A 75 -9.21 -5.24 2.37
CA ALA A 75 -9.88 -5.59 3.61
C ALA A 75 -10.92 -4.54 4.09
N LYS A 76 -11.35 -3.58 3.26
CA LYS A 76 -12.28 -2.48 3.61
C LYS A 76 -13.76 -2.83 3.40
N HIS A 77 -14.09 -4.00 2.85
CA HIS A 77 -15.44 -4.30 2.34
C HIS A 77 -16.48 -4.70 3.41
N ASN A 78 -16.10 -4.96 4.66
CA ASN A 78 -17.09 -5.27 5.70
C ASN A 78 -17.22 -4.06 6.65
N SER A 79 -18.45 -3.67 7.02
CA SER A 79 -18.71 -2.45 7.80
C SER A 79 -18.09 -2.47 9.21
N LYS A 80 -17.95 -3.66 9.81
CA LYS A 80 -17.29 -3.87 11.11
C LYS A 80 -15.76 -3.67 11.05
N THR A 81 -15.10 -4.19 10.01
CA THR A 81 -13.67 -4.03 9.80
C THR A 81 -13.36 -2.74 9.07
N ALA A 82 -14.30 -2.10 8.37
CA ALA A 82 -14.16 -0.72 7.94
C ALA A 82 -14.05 0.17 9.19
N GLN A 83 -14.86 0.00 10.22
CA GLN A 83 -14.70 0.76 11.48
C GLN A 83 -13.38 0.48 12.22
N LEU A 84 -12.93 -0.79 12.30
CA LEU A 84 -11.62 -1.14 12.87
C LEU A 84 -10.42 -0.66 12.01
N ALA A 85 -10.56 -0.68 10.68
CA ALA A 85 -9.54 -0.26 9.70
C ALA A 85 -9.50 1.25 9.48
N LEU A 86 -10.61 1.95 9.69
CA LEU A 86 -10.74 3.41 9.52
C LEU A 86 -10.41 4.16 10.81
N GLY A 87 -10.48 3.50 11.97
CA GLY A 87 -10.29 4.15 13.28
C GLY A 87 -8.95 3.90 13.95
N THR A 88 -8.35 2.71 13.78
CA THR A 88 -7.21 2.30 14.61
C THR A 88 -6.07 1.64 13.85
N CYS A 89 -6.27 0.63 13.01
CA CYS A 89 -5.12 -0.10 12.43
C CYS A 89 -4.32 0.74 11.41
N VAL A 90 -3.00 0.83 11.57
CA VAL A 90 -2.12 1.56 10.64
C VAL A 90 -1.82 0.77 9.36
N LEU A 91 -1.84 -0.57 9.40
CA LEU A 91 -1.55 -1.41 8.24
C LEU A 91 -2.63 -2.48 8.01
N LEU A 92 -3.14 -2.53 6.78
CA LEU A 92 -4.05 -3.58 6.32
C LEU A 92 -3.34 -4.43 5.27
N VAL A 93 -3.36 -5.75 5.46
CA VAL A 93 -2.82 -6.72 4.49
C VAL A 93 -3.89 -7.76 4.18
N GLN A 94 -4.19 -7.95 2.90
CA GLN A 94 -5.04 -9.03 2.43
C GLN A 94 -4.28 -9.91 1.44
N ILE A 95 -4.32 -11.22 1.67
CA ILE A 95 -3.81 -12.24 0.76
C ILE A 95 -5.00 -12.98 0.17
N SER A 96 -5.18 -12.85 -1.15
CA SER A 96 -6.24 -13.51 -1.90
C SER A 96 -5.65 -14.62 -2.77
N VAL A 97 -6.05 -15.86 -2.50
CA VAL A 97 -5.58 -17.06 -3.21
C VAL A 97 -6.63 -17.52 -4.22
N PHE A 98 -6.24 -17.64 -5.48
CA PHE A 98 -7.08 -18.12 -6.58
C PHE A 98 -7.03 -19.65 -6.68
N ASN A 99 -8.06 -20.25 -7.28
CA ASN A 99 -8.14 -21.72 -7.47
C ASN A 99 -6.96 -22.30 -8.27
N CYS A 100 -6.38 -21.50 -9.17
CA CYS A 100 -5.19 -21.87 -9.93
C CYS A 100 -3.87 -21.77 -9.14
N GLY A 101 -3.93 -21.41 -7.85
CA GLY A 101 -2.76 -21.15 -7.01
C GLY A 101 -2.13 -19.76 -7.19
N GLY A 102 -2.68 -18.93 -8.09
CA GLY A 102 -2.29 -17.52 -8.23
C GLY A 102 -2.64 -16.72 -6.98
N ILE A 103 -1.86 -15.69 -6.68
CA ILE A 103 -1.97 -14.92 -5.44
C ILE A 103 -2.01 -13.43 -5.77
N VAL A 104 -2.90 -12.72 -5.09
CA VAL A 104 -2.91 -11.25 -5.02
C VAL A 104 -2.63 -10.85 -3.58
N VAL A 105 -1.67 -9.95 -3.40
CA VAL A 105 -1.35 -9.35 -2.10
C VAL A 105 -1.73 -7.88 -2.17
N ALA A 106 -2.68 -7.45 -1.33
CA ALA A 106 -3.08 -6.07 -1.21
C ALA A 106 -2.58 -5.50 0.12
N ILE A 107 -1.89 -4.36 0.05
CA ILE A 107 -1.28 -3.69 1.19
C ILE A 107 -1.82 -2.27 1.22
N SER A 108 -2.39 -1.85 2.34
CA SER A 108 -3.01 -0.54 2.50
C SER A 108 -2.58 0.05 3.84
N PRO A 109 -1.49 0.84 3.87
CA PRO A 109 -1.16 1.63 5.05
C PRO A 109 -2.12 2.83 5.20
N LEU A 110 -2.23 3.36 6.41
CA LEU A 110 -2.89 4.64 6.64
C LEU A 110 -2.10 5.75 5.95
N HIS A 111 -2.72 6.44 5.00
CA HIS A 111 -2.05 7.46 4.17
C HIS A 111 -1.52 8.66 4.99
N LYS A 112 -1.98 8.84 6.24
CA LYS A 112 -1.43 9.84 7.18
C LYS A 112 0.02 9.53 7.60
N ILE A 113 0.46 8.27 7.52
CA ILE A 113 1.72 7.80 8.09
C ILE A 113 2.70 7.35 7.00
N ALA A 114 2.20 6.97 5.82
CA ALA A 114 3.02 6.48 4.72
C ALA A 114 2.57 7.06 3.38
N ASP A 115 3.54 7.44 2.55
CA ASP A 115 3.36 7.76 1.15
C ASP A 115 3.73 6.56 0.24
N GLY A 116 3.70 6.76 -1.08
CA GLY A 116 4.04 5.72 -2.05
C GLY A 116 5.48 5.20 -1.91
N THR A 117 6.44 6.09 -1.61
CA THR A 117 7.85 5.71 -1.41
C THR A 117 8.02 4.87 -0.15
N SER A 118 7.37 5.27 0.94
CA SER A 118 7.36 4.53 2.20
C SER A 118 6.77 3.13 2.04
N LEU A 119 5.67 3.01 1.28
CA LEU A 119 5.06 1.72 0.94
C LEU A 119 6.00 0.86 0.09
N HIS A 120 6.67 1.43 -0.92
CA HIS A 120 7.64 0.71 -1.74
C HIS A 120 8.79 0.16 -0.87
N THR A 121 9.37 0.99 -0.01
CA THR A 121 10.44 0.57 0.92
C THR A 121 9.96 -0.57 1.83
N PHE A 122 8.75 -0.49 2.38
CA PHE A 122 8.17 -1.57 3.17
C PHE A 122 8.04 -2.88 2.37
N VAL A 123 7.56 -2.82 1.13
CA VAL A 123 7.39 -4.01 0.28
C VAL A 123 8.73 -4.65 -0.07
N CYS A 124 9.73 -3.86 -0.46
CA CYS A 124 11.09 -4.35 -0.73
C CYS A 124 11.72 -4.99 0.51
N PHE A 125 11.59 -4.32 1.66
CA PHE A 125 12.09 -4.84 2.93
C PHE A 125 11.42 -6.15 3.31
N TRP A 126 10.10 -6.20 3.22
CA TRP A 126 9.33 -7.41 3.50
C TRP A 126 9.72 -8.55 2.56
N ALA A 127 9.92 -8.30 1.27
CA ALA A 127 10.40 -9.30 0.32
C ALA A 127 11.80 -9.81 0.70
N ALA A 128 12.77 -8.92 0.89
CA ALA A 128 14.15 -9.30 1.19
C ALA A 128 14.31 -10.12 2.47
N ILE A 129 13.55 -9.80 3.53
CA ILE A 129 13.51 -10.63 4.75
C ILE A 129 13.09 -12.06 4.44
N ASN A 130 12.09 -12.25 3.57
CA ASN A 130 11.63 -13.59 3.18
C ASN A 130 12.62 -14.35 2.31
N HIS A 131 13.50 -13.62 1.61
CA HIS A 131 14.61 -14.18 0.86
C HIS A 131 15.86 -14.42 1.72
N GLY A 132 15.87 -13.98 2.98
CA GLY A 132 17.06 -14.04 3.85
C GLY A 132 18.12 -12.98 3.53
N GLU A 133 17.77 -11.96 2.75
CA GLU A 133 18.67 -10.91 2.24
C GLU A 133 18.67 -9.66 3.12
N TYR A 134 18.56 -9.82 4.43
CA TYR A 134 18.35 -8.70 5.36
C TYR A 134 19.55 -7.75 5.49
N HIS A 135 20.75 -8.18 5.12
CA HIS A 135 21.99 -7.42 5.26
C HIS A 135 22.16 -6.26 4.27
N GLN A 136 21.38 -6.22 3.19
CA GLN A 136 21.49 -5.19 2.14
C GLN A 136 20.41 -4.10 2.25
N LEU A 137 19.60 -4.14 3.32
CA LEU A 137 18.42 -3.30 3.44
C LEU A 137 18.73 -1.96 4.10
N VAL A 138 18.22 -0.89 3.49
CA VAL A 138 18.14 0.43 4.13
C VAL A 138 17.02 0.38 5.17
N LEU A 139 17.35 0.68 6.42
CA LEU A 139 16.38 0.72 7.50
C LEU A 139 15.54 2.01 7.43
N PRO A 140 14.22 1.92 7.63
CA PRO A 140 13.38 3.11 7.68
C PRO A 140 13.66 3.93 8.95
N THR A 141 13.44 5.24 8.87
CA THR A 141 13.54 6.18 9.99
C THR A 141 12.19 6.83 10.25
N PHE A 142 11.77 6.87 11.52
CA PHE A 142 10.49 7.48 11.93
C PHE A 142 10.71 8.73 12.79
N ASN A 143 11.40 9.72 12.24
CA ASN A 143 11.70 11.00 12.89
C ASN A 143 10.82 12.16 12.37
N GLY A 144 9.68 11.85 11.72
CA GLY A 144 8.81 12.83 11.09
C GLY A 144 8.36 13.95 12.04
N ALA A 145 8.05 13.61 13.31
CA ALA A 145 7.69 14.58 14.34
C ALA A 145 8.84 15.54 14.73
N THR A 146 10.09 15.15 14.49
CA THR A 146 11.28 15.99 14.73
C THR A 146 11.61 16.85 13.52
N LEU A 147 11.38 16.33 12.31
CA LEU A 147 11.64 17.05 11.05
C LEU A 147 10.54 18.07 10.71
N LEU A 148 9.30 17.78 11.09
CA LEU A 148 8.14 18.59 10.81
C LEU A 148 7.56 19.05 12.14
N LEU A 149 7.61 20.36 12.40
CA LEU A 149 6.93 20.95 13.54
C LEU A 149 5.44 20.64 13.45
N THR A 150 4.93 19.89 14.43
CA THR A 150 3.51 19.66 14.62
C THR A 150 2.81 20.97 14.96
N LYS A 151 2.39 21.71 13.94
CA LYS A 151 1.39 22.76 14.11
C LYS A 151 0.06 22.10 14.47
N ASP A 152 -0.73 22.74 15.32
CA ASP A 152 -2.07 22.25 15.62
C ASP A 152 -2.89 22.19 14.32
N LEU A 153 -3.18 20.97 13.86
CA LEU A 153 -3.91 20.70 12.63
C LEU A 153 -5.43 20.70 12.87
N SER A 154 -5.91 21.11 14.05
CA SER A 154 -7.33 21.30 14.35
C SER A 154 -8.05 22.13 13.27
N ALA A 155 -7.37 23.13 12.69
CA ALA A 155 -7.87 23.97 11.60
C ALA A 155 -8.03 23.25 10.23
N MET A 156 -7.34 22.13 10.01
CA MET A 156 -7.38 21.40 8.72
C MET A 156 -8.57 20.46 8.58
N HIS A 157 -9.25 20.11 9.69
CA HIS A 157 -10.47 19.29 9.65
C HIS A 157 -11.60 19.95 8.83
N ASN A 158 -11.55 21.28 8.66
CA ASN A 158 -12.54 22.05 7.93
C ASN A 158 -12.30 22.13 6.41
N PHE A 159 -11.20 21.58 5.88
CA PHE A 159 -10.87 21.67 4.45
C PHE A 159 -11.50 20.57 3.59
N MET A 160 -12.05 19.52 4.19
CA MET A 160 -12.72 18.46 3.44
C MET A 160 -14.20 18.83 3.24
N GLY A 161 -14.47 19.68 2.25
CA GLY A 161 -15.85 19.91 1.79
C GLY A 161 -16.52 18.60 1.35
N PRO A 162 -17.86 18.54 1.31
CA PRO A 162 -18.57 17.36 0.84
C PRO A 162 -18.05 16.96 -0.55
N ILE A 163 -17.60 15.71 -0.68
CA ILE A 163 -17.20 15.14 -1.96
C ILE A 163 -18.42 15.25 -2.89
N PRO A 164 -18.31 15.89 -4.07
CA PRO A 164 -19.42 16.02 -4.99
C PRO A 164 -20.04 14.64 -5.26
N THR A 165 -21.36 14.53 -5.17
CA THR A 165 -22.15 13.30 -5.38
C THR A 165 -22.17 12.83 -6.84
N GLN A 166 -21.20 13.26 -7.64
CA GLN A 166 -21.07 12.89 -9.03
C GLN A 166 -20.59 11.44 -9.16
N THR A 167 -21.12 10.73 -10.15
CA THR A 167 -20.67 9.37 -10.44
C THR A 167 -19.27 9.40 -11.04
N LEU A 168 -18.27 9.11 -10.22
CA LEU A 168 -16.88 8.99 -10.67
C LEU A 168 -16.63 7.60 -11.25
N THR A 169 -15.90 7.53 -12.35
CA THR A 169 -15.43 6.25 -12.90
C THR A 169 -13.91 6.23 -12.98
N THR A 170 -13.33 5.09 -12.61
CA THR A 170 -11.90 4.83 -12.80
C THR A 170 -11.71 4.05 -14.09
N ARG A 171 -10.72 4.47 -14.89
CA ARG A 171 -10.30 3.82 -16.13
C ARG A 171 -8.80 3.58 -16.08
N MET A 172 -8.35 2.47 -16.65
CA MET A 172 -6.93 2.15 -16.77
C MET A 172 -6.48 2.45 -18.19
N PHE A 173 -5.50 3.34 -18.33
CA PHE A 173 -4.88 3.69 -19.60
C PHE A 173 -3.47 3.10 -19.64
N MET A 174 -3.17 2.29 -20.66
CA MET A 174 -1.87 1.64 -20.80
C MET A 174 -1.02 2.39 -21.82
N PHE A 175 0.16 2.83 -21.38
CA PHE A 175 1.18 3.42 -22.24
C PHE A 175 2.32 2.42 -22.38
N ASN A 176 2.45 1.81 -23.55
CA ASN A 176 3.55 0.88 -23.82
C ASN A 176 4.85 1.65 -24.13
N VAL A 177 5.97 0.92 -24.21
CA VAL A 177 7.30 1.50 -24.43
C VAL A 177 7.37 2.35 -25.71
N SER A 178 6.76 1.88 -26.80
CA SER A 178 6.69 2.62 -28.07
C SER A 178 5.93 3.94 -27.91
N LYS A 179 4.73 3.92 -27.30
CA LYS A 179 3.92 5.11 -27.06
C LYS A 179 4.63 6.10 -26.14
N MET A 180 5.31 5.63 -25.10
CA MET A 180 6.14 6.46 -24.23
C MET A 180 7.30 7.10 -24.99
N ALA A 181 7.97 6.36 -25.87
CA ALA A 181 9.07 6.88 -26.69
C ALA A 181 8.57 7.97 -27.66
N SER A 182 7.44 7.73 -28.34
CA SER A 182 6.80 8.74 -29.20
C SER A 182 6.44 10.01 -28.44
N LEU A 183 5.85 9.89 -27.23
CA LEU A 183 5.50 11.04 -26.39
C LEU A 183 6.74 11.85 -25.98
N LYS A 184 7.83 11.17 -25.57
CA LYS A 184 9.10 11.84 -25.24
C LYS A 184 9.69 12.58 -26.44
N ALA A 185 9.67 11.97 -27.63
CA ALA A 185 10.19 12.59 -28.84
C ALA A 185 9.38 13.84 -29.23
N GLU A 186 8.05 13.78 -29.13
CA GLU A 186 7.16 14.92 -29.41
C GLU A 186 7.46 16.10 -28.47
N ILE A 187 7.60 15.87 -27.17
CA ILE A 187 7.95 16.92 -26.20
C ILE A 187 9.35 17.48 -26.47
N GLY A 188 10.33 16.60 -26.74
CA GLY A 188 11.69 17.00 -27.12
C GLY A 188 11.71 17.88 -28.37
N SER A 189 10.86 17.61 -29.36
CA SER A 189 10.75 18.41 -30.59
C SER A 189 10.05 19.76 -30.39
N ARG A 190 9.23 19.90 -29.34
CA ARG A 190 8.48 21.13 -29.00
C ARG A 190 9.16 22.02 -27.96
N SER A 191 10.25 21.57 -27.35
CA SER A 191 10.98 22.36 -26.35
C SER A 191 11.75 23.49 -27.04
N GLN A 192 11.15 24.69 -27.13
CA GLN A 192 11.94 25.90 -27.36
C GLN A 192 12.94 26.05 -26.22
N LYS A 193 14.21 26.38 -26.53
CA LYS A 193 15.22 26.70 -25.53
C LYS A 193 14.65 27.78 -24.61
N PHE A 194 14.40 27.44 -23.35
CA PHE A 194 14.13 28.43 -22.32
C PHE A 194 15.41 29.26 -22.14
N THR A 195 15.45 30.47 -22.68
CA THR A 195 16.42 31.49 -22.31
C THR A 195 15.86 32.22 -21.09
N PRO A 196 16.45 32.06 -19.89
CA PRO A 196 16.08 32.87 -18.74
C PRO A 196 16.36 34.33 -19.09
N THR A 197 15.35 35.18 -19.06
CA THR A 197 15.56 36.63 -19.04
C THR A 197 16.00 37.00 -17.63
N ASN A 198 17.23 37.47 -17.48
CA ASN A 198 17.72 38.06 -16.24
C ASN A 198 16.86 39.30 -15.93
N GLY A 199 16.07 39.22 -14.87
CA GLY A 199 15.36 40.34 -14.25
C GLY A 199 15.87 40.53 -12.83
#